data_AF-A0A956JQB6-F1
#
_entry.id   AF-A0A956JQB6-F1
#
_cell.length_a   1.000
_cell.length_b   1.000
_cell.length_c   1.000
_cell.angle_alpha   90.00
_cell.angle_beta   90.00
_cell.angle_gamma   90.00
#
_symmetry.space_group_name_H-M   'P 1'
#
loop_
_entity.id
_entity.type
_entity.pdbx_description
1 polymer ?
#
loop_
_entity_poly.entity_id
_entity_poly.type
_entity_poly.pdbx_seq_one_letter_code
_entity_poly.pdbx_strand_id
1 'polypeptide(L)'
;MLREHWWQDKRFAQIVARHAPISGRYWISVGDGETDTDVRHPPTGMHQMVSQIAGVEAAVAALERAGATVHLERFEGGHTFAPWRAELPRALSWLWQPAAR
;
A
#
# COMPACT_ATOMS: atom_id res chain seq x y z
N MET A 1 13.56 18.86 5.89
CA MET A 1 12.27 18.44 6.46
C MET A 1 11.51 17.70 5.36
N LEU A 2 11.70 16.38 5.25
CA LEU A 2 11.00 15.56 4.26
C LEU A 2 9.64 15.21 4.87
N ARG A 3 8.61 15.93 4.44
CA ARG A 3 7.23 15.62 4.81
C ARG A 3 6.77 14.51 3.87
N GLU A 4 6.74 13.27 4.32
CA GLU A 4 6.18 12.18 3.52
C GLU A 4 4.69 12.07 3.82
N HIS A 5 3.88 12.36 2.79
CA HIS A 5 2.45 12.65 2.86
C HIS A 5 1.66 11.60 2.06
N TRP A 6 2.11 10.35 2.05
CA TRP A 6 1.73 9.40 0.99
C TRP A 6 0.19 9.25 0.84
N TRP A 7 -0.59 9.46 1.90
CA TRP A 7 -2.06 9.55 1.81
C TRP A 7 -2.74 10.87 2.19
N GLN A 8 -2.02 11.92 2.63
CA GLN A 8 -2.68 13.22 2.88
C GLN A 8 -3.21 13.80 1.56
N ASP A 9 -4.42 14.37 1.60
CA ASP A 9 -5.10 14.98 0.45
C ASP A 9 -5.27 14.08 -0.79
N LYS A 10 -5.31 12.75 -0.60
CA LYS A 10 -5.37 11.77 -1.71
C LYS A 10 -4.19 11.90 -2.67
N ARG A 11 -3.03 12.38 -2.20
CA ARG A 11 -1.87 12.70 -3.03
C ARG A 11 -1.39 11.50 -3.85
N PHE A 12 -1.32 10.30 -3.29
CA PHE A 12 -0.97 9.11 -4.08
C PHE A 12 -1.99 8.83 -5.18
N ALA A 13 -3.29 8.91 -4.91
CA ALA A 13 -4.31 8.75 -5.95
C ALA A 13 -4.17 9.80 -7.07
N GLN A 14 -3.81 11.05 -6.74
CA GLN A 14 -3.52 12.08 -7.74
C GLN A 14 -2.26 11.75 -8.56
N ILE A 15 -1.21 11.23 -7.92
CA ILE A 15 0.01 10.78 -8.61
C ILE A 15 -0.34 9.64 -9.57
N VAL A 16 -1.08 8.64 -9.11
CA VAL A 16 -1.53 7.51 -9.93
C VAL A 16 -2.35 7.99 -11.12
N ALA A 17 -3.33 8.87 -10.90
CA ALA A 17 -4.16 9.40 -11.99
C ALA A 17 -3.34 10.17 -13.05
N ARG A 18 -2.29 10.90 -12.65
CA ARG A 18 -1.41 11.63 -13.57
C ARG A 18 -0.53 10.73 -14.43
N HIS A 19 -0.28 9.50 -14.00
CA HIS A 19 0.58 8.53 -14.70
C HIS A 19 -0.23 7.40 -15.33
N ALA A 20 -1.56 7.49 -15.33
CA ALA A 20 -2.40 6.52 -16.02
C ALA A 20 -2.12 6.55 -17.56
N PRO A 21 -2.17 5.40 -18.25
CA PRO A 21 -2.42 4.08 -17.70
C PRO A 21 -1.21 3.52 -16.95
N ILE A 22 -1.46 2.88 -15.81
CA ILE A 22 -0.43 2.12 -15.07
C ILE A 22 -0.59 0.66 -15.44
N SER A 23 0.37 0.11 -16.18
CA SER A 23 0.49 -1.32 -16.42
C SER A 23 1.43 -1.95 -15.39
N GLY A 24 0.99 -3.03 -14.73
CA GLY A 24 1.85 -3.75 -13.80
C GLY A 24 1.06 -4.61 -12.82
N ARG A 25 1.79 -5.46 -12.11
CA ARG A 25 1.29 -6.28 -11.01
C ARG A 25 1.88 -5.76 -9.71
N TYR A 26 1.04 -5.48 -8.72
CA TYR A 26 1.46 -4.98 -7.40
C TYR A 26 0.93 -5.91 -6.32
N TRP A 27 1.80 -6.33 -5.41
CA TRP A 27 1.40 -6.98 -4.16
C TRP A 27 1.47 -5.93 -3.06
N ILE A 28 0.36 -5.67 -2.39
CA ILE A 28 0.28 -4.71 -1.29
C ILE A 28 -0.27 -5.46 -0.07
N SER A 29 0.50 -5.49 1.01
CA SER A 29 0.12 -6.14 2.25
C SER A 29 -0.10 -5.15 3.38
N VAL A 30 -1.01 -5.47 4.30
CA VAL A 30 -1.24 -4.68 5.52
C VAL A 30 -1.67 -5.58 6.68
N GLY A 31 -1.15 -5.28 7.87
CA GLY A 31 -1.56 -5.96 9.09
C GLY A 31 -2.95 -5.52 9.54
N ASP A 32 -3.77 -6.43 10.06
CA ASP A 32 -5.09 -6.10 10.59
C ASP A 32 -5.05 -5.29 11.89
N GLY A 33 -3.91 -5.27 12.58
CA GLY A 33 -3.63 -4.42 13.74
C GLY A 33 -3.23 -2.99 13.40
N GLU A 34 -3.05 -2.64 12.12
CA GLU A 34 -2.62 -1.29 11.68
C GLU A 34 -3.81 -0.30 11.64
N THR A 35 -4.53 -0.18 12.75
CA THR A 35 -5.79 0.57 12.88
C THR A 35 -5.61 2.02 13.32
N ASP A 36 -4.42 2.39 13.82
CA ASP A 36 -4.19 3.69 14.43
C ASP A 36 -4.37 4.84 13.44
N THR A 37 -5.04 5.90 13.90
CA THR A 37 -5.26 7.14 13.16
C THR A 37 -4.67 8.32 13.92
N ASP A 38 -4.40 9.42 13.22
CA ASP A 38 -3.86 10.66 13.81
C ASP A 38 -2.48 10.50 14.48
N VAL A 39 -1.65 9.57 13.99
CA VAL A 39 -0.33 9.27 14.55
C VAL A 39 0.70 10.25 14.03
N ARG A 40 1.46 10.88 14.95
CA ARG A 40 2.62 11.70 14.61
C ARG A 40 3.89 10.87 14.79
N HIS A 41 4.80 10.94 13.82
CA HIS A 41 6.06 10.22 13.83
C HIS A 41 7.25 11.18 13.96
N PRO A 42 7.64 11.58 15.18
CA PRO A 42 8.91 12.24 15.41
C PRO A 42 10.10 11.36 14.99
N PRO A 43 11.23 11.95 14.54
CA PRO A 43 11.46 13.37 14.30
C PRO A 43 11.03 13.83 12.89
N THR A 44 10.54 12.91 12.06
CA THR A 44 10.26 13.17 10.64
C THR A 44 9.19 14.26 10.43
N GLY A 45 8.33 14.45 11.42
CA GLY A 45 7.15 15.31 11.30
C GLY A 45 6.06 14.70 10.43
N MET A 46 6.20 13.42 10.05
CA MET A 46 5.16 12.67 9.35
C MET A 46 3.93 12.56 10.24
N HIS A 47 2.77 12.80 9.65
CA HIS A 47 1.48 12.73 10.31
C HIS A 47 0.56 11.81 9.52
N GLN A 48 0.31 10.64 10.09
CA GLN A 48 -0.61 9.63 9.58
C GLN A 48 -2.03 10.00 10.03
N MET A 49 -2.82 10.60 9.13
CA MET A 49 -4.20 11.00 9.44
C MET A 49 -5.20 9.84 9.37
N VAL A 50 -4.92 8.83 8.55
CA VAL A 50 -5.76 7.64 8.34
C VAL A 50 -5.01 6.39 8.78
N SER A 51 -5.73 5.29 9.04
CA SER A 51 -5.08 4.01 9.33
C SER A 51 -4.29 3.52 8.12
N GLN A 52 -3.26 2.69 8.34
CA GLN A 52 -2.52 2.12 7.22
C GLN A 52 -3.42 1.24 6.37
N ILE A 53 -4.38 0.54 6.99
CA ILE A 53 -5.41 -0.24 6.30
C ILE A 53 -6.17 0.65 5.32
N ALA A 54 -6.73 1.78 5.78
CA ALA A 54 -7.48 2.69 4.92
C ALA A 54 -6.62 3.31 3.81
N GLY A 55 -5.36 3.64 4.11
CA GLY A 55 -4.41 4.13 3.13
C GLY A 55 -4.10 3.09 2.04
N VAL A 56 -3.85 1.84 2.44
CA VAL A 56 -3.58 0.71 1.53
C VAL A 56 -4.77 0.41 0.64
N GLU A 57 -5.98 0.30 1.20
CA GLU A 57 -7.20 0.04 0.42
C GLU A 57 -7.43 1.12 -0.63
N ALA A 58 -7.22 2.38 -0.25
CA ALA A 58 -7.41 3.49 -1.16
C ALA A 58 -6.30 3.55 -2.23
N ALA A 59 -5.08 3.11 -1.92
CA ALA A 59 -3.98 2.96 -2.87
C ALA A 59 -4.27 1.84 -3.89
N VAL A 60 -4.73 0.68 -3.43
CA VAL A 60 -5.19 -0.45 -4.25
C VAL A 60 -6.24 0.04 -5.23
N ALA A 61 -7.30 0.69 -4.72
CA ALA A 61 -8.38 1.19 -5.57
C ALA A 61 -7.92 2.25 -6.58
N ALA A 62 -6.90 3.06 -6.25
CA ALA A 62 -6.34 4.03 -7.20
C ALA A 62 -5.56 3.33 -8.32
N LEU A 63 -4.71 2.35 -7.98
CA LEU A 63 -3.91 1.59 -8.94
C LEU A 63 -4.79 0.77 -9.88
N GLU A 64 -5.80 0.07 -9.35
CA GLU A 64 -6.74 -0.72 -10.16
C GLU A 64 -7.52 0.16 -11.14
N ARG A 65 -8.01 1.32 -10.68
CA ARG A 65 -8.67 2.30 -11.57
C ARG A 65 -7.76 2.82 -12.68
N ALA A 66 -6.44 2.83 -12.46
CA ALA A 66 -5.46 3.25 -13.46
C ALA A 66 -5.03 2.12 -14.41
N GLY A 67 -5.55 0.91 -14.26
CA GLY A 67 -5.29 -0.23 -15.13
C GLY A 67 -4.29 -1.26 -14.59
N ALA A 68 -3.82 -1.10 -13.34
CA ALA A 68 -2.92 -2.07 -12.73
C ALA A 68 -3.67 -3.30 -12.21
N THR A 69 -2.99 -4.43 -12.11
CA THR A 69 -3.46 -5.60 -11.37
C THR A 69 -2.88 -5.55 -9.97
N VAL A 70 -3.71 -5.60 -8.94
CA VAL A 70 -3.25 -5.51 -7.55
C VAL A 70 -3.73 -6.73 -6.77
N HIS A 71 -2.84 -7.34 -5.98
CA HIS A 71 -3.20 -8.29 -4.94
C HIS A 71 -3.09 -7.59 -3.60
N LEU A 72 -4.20 -7.49 -2.88
CA LEU A 72 -4.25 -7.01 -1.50
C LEU A 72 -4.18 -8.20 -0.54
N GLU A 73 -3.13 -8.26 0.26
CA GLU A 73 -2.97 -9.25 1.32
C GLU A 73 -3.22 -8.61 2.70
N ARG A 74 -4.11 -9.21 3.50
CA ARG A 74 -4.19 -8.90 4.92
C ARG A 74 -3.54 -10.01 5.73
N PHE A 75 -2.77 -9.65 6.74
CA PHE A 75 -2.17 -10.59 7.67
C PHE A 75 -2.51 -10.24 9.12
N GLU A 76 -2.49 -11.24 9.99
CA GLU A 76 -2.71 -11.05 11.42
C GLU A 76 -1.53 -10.32 12.08
N GLY A 77 -1.83 -9.27 12.83
CA GLY A 77 -0.86 -8.47 13.57
C GLY A 77 -0.55 -7.12 12.91
N GLY A 78 0.62 -6.57 13.23
CA GLY A 78 1.06 -5.26 12.75
C GLY A 78 2.51 -5.26 12.31
N HIS A 79 3.20 -4.13 12.53
CA HIS A 79 4.52 -3.80 12.03
C HIS A 79 5.66 -4.69 12.57
N THR A 80 5.74 -5.94 12.08
CA THR A 80 6.72 -6.94 12.50
C THR A 80 7.29 -7.71 11.31
N PHE A 81 8.50 -8.25 11.47
CA PHE A 81 9.19 -8.96 10.39
C PHE A 81 8.61 -10.34 10.07
N ALA A 82 7.97 -11.01 11.03
CA ALA A 82 7.56 -12.40 10.87
C ALA A 82 6.48 -12.58 9.76
N PRO A 83 5.40 -11.77 9.72
CA PRO A 83 4.43 -11.82 8.63
C PRO A 83 5.05 -11.51 7.26
N TRP A 84 5.89 -10.48 7.17
CA TRP A 84 6.55 -10.09 5.91
C TRP A 84 7.46 -11.20 5.36
N ARG A 85 8.21 -11.86 6.25
CA ARG A 85 9.03 -13.02 5.86
C ARG A 85 8.17 -14.18 5.36
N ALA A 86 7.02 -14.42 5.98
CA ALA A 86 6.12 -15.50 5.61
C ALA A 86 5.39 -15.24 4.27
N GLU A 87 5.06 -13.98 3.96
CA GLU A 87 4.36 -13.64 2.71
C GLU A 87 5.29 -13.53 1.50
N LEU A 88 6.57 -13.15 1.70
CA LEU A 88 7.49 -12.84 0.61
C LEU A 88 7.56 -13.93 -0.49
N PRO A 89 7.68 -15.23 -0.19
CA PRO A 89 7.70 -16.26 -1.23
C PRO A 89 6.40 -16.32 -2.06
N ARG A 90 5.24 -16.08 -1.43
CA ARG A 90 3.93 -16.04 -2.10
C ARG A 90 3.80 -14.80 -2.98
N ALA A 91 4.21 -13.65 -2.44
CA ALA A 91 4.21 -12.39 -3.18
C ALA A 91 5.08 -12.47 -4.44
N LEU A 92 6.32 -12.99 -4.31
CA LEU A 92 7.21 -13.19 -5.44
C LEU A 92 6.64 -14.17 -6.46
N SER A 93 6.07 -15.29 -6.00
CA SER A 93 5.45 -16.27 -6.89
C SER A 93 4.29 -15.66 -7.68
N TRP A 94 3.46 -14.84 -7.05
CA TRP A 94 2.36 -14.14 -7.71
C TRP A 94 2.84 -13.07 -8.68
N LEU A 95 3.86 -12.29 -8.30
CA LEU A 95 4.47 -11.24 -9.15
C LEU A 95 5.15 -11.81 -10.39
N TRP A 96 5.71 -13.02 -10.30
CA TRP A 96 6.42 -13.68 -11.40
C TRP A 96 5.51 -14.45 -12.36
N GLN A 97 4.21 -14.57 -12.05
CA GLN A 97 3.28 -15.20 -12.98
C GLN A 97 3.09 -14.33 -14.22
N PRO A 98 3.04 -14.94 -15.43
CA PRO A 98 2.68 -14.22 -16.64
C PRO A 98 1.34 -13.49 -16.44
N ALA A 99 1.21 -12.28 -17.00
CA ALA A 99 -0.09 -11.65 -17.12
C ALA A 99 -1.01 -12.61 -17.89
N ALA A 100 -2.23 -12.85 -17.38
CA ALA A 100 -3.24 -13.58 -18.13
C ALA A 100 -3.43 -12.83 -19.46
N ARG A 101 -3.24 -13.54 -20.59
CA ARG A 101 -3.42 -12.99 -21.93
C ARG A 101 -4.89 -12.74 -22.23
#